data_AF-A0A7K6T296-F1
#
_entry.id   AF-A0A7K6T296-F1
#
_cell.length_a   1.000
_cell.length_b   1.000
_cell.length_c   1.000
_cell.angle_alpha   90.00
_cell.angle_beta   90.00
_cell.angle_gamma   90.00
#
_symmetry.space_group_name_H-M   'P 1'
#
loop_
_entity.id
_entity.type
_entity.pdbx_description
1 polymer ?
#
loop_
_entity_poly.entity_id
_entity_poly.type
_entity_poly.pdbx_seq_one_letter_code
_entity_poly.pdbx_strand_id
1 'polypeptide(L)'
;GSSLQCYSCKLVIGNSNCQTKEDCKDEKFCKTEVIKIRGFFNIINKSCDSKCEPSQQDFGAGLRNISCCDTDLCNVNAAGSARSSYGVAAGIAASVLWTFLSN
;
A
#
# COMPACT_ATOMS: atom_id res chain seq x y z
N GLY A 1 -4.45 0.04 -21.66
CA GLY A 1 -4.79 -0.46 -20.31
C GLY A 1 -3.74 0.09 -19.37
N SER A 2 -4.15 0.70 -18.27
CA SER A 2 -3.21 1.23 -17.29
C SER A 2 -2.58 0.08 -16.52
N SER A 3 -1.25 0.08 -16.43
CA SER A 3 -0.49 -0.84 -15.61
C SER A 3 -0.33 -0.24 -14.20
N LEU A 4 -0.37 -1.07 -13.17
CA LEU A 4 -0.20 -0.65 -11.78
C LEU A 4 1.18 -0.02 -11.58
N GLN A 5 1.25 1.14 -10.92
CA GLN A 5 2.50 1.75 -10.50
C GLN A 5 2.72 1.55 -8.99
N CYS A 6 3.91 1.15 -8.59
CA CYS A 6 4.27 1.00 -7.18
C CYS A 6 5.57 1.74 -6.85
N TYR A 7 5.83 1.93 -5.57
CA TYR A 7 7.17 2.24 -5.11
C TYR A 7 8.01 0.96 -5.03
N SER A 8 9.28 1.06 -5.39
CA SER A 8 10.26 -0.01 -5.23
C SER A 8 11.54 0.48 -4.59
N CYS A 9 12.18 -0.39 -3.82
CA CYS A 9 13.53 -0.21 -3.32
C CYS A 9 14.02 -1.56 -2.79
N LYS A 10 15.33 -1.80 -2.91
CA LYS A 10 15.94 -3.05 -2.47
C LYS A 10 16.64 -2.83 -1.13
N LEU A 11 16.13 -3.51 -0.09
CA LEU A 11 16.81 -3.75 1.20
C LEU A 11 17.49 -2.49 1.76
N VAL A 12 16.73 -1.41 1.88
CA VAL A 12 17.28 -0.15 2.39
C VAL A 12 17.24 -0.15 3.92
N ILE A 13 18.33 0.35 4.52
CA ILE A 13 18.48 0.41 5.97
C ILE A 13 18.01 1.79 6.46
N GLY A 14 17.26 1.82 7.56
CA GLY A 14 16.86 3.04 8.25
C GLY A 14 15.76 3.83 7.53
N ASN A 15 15.80 5.15 7.65
CA ASN A 15 14.79 6.08 7.10
C ASN A 15 15.20 6.65 5.73
N SER A 16 15.77 5.79 4.88
CA SER A 16 16.09 6.13 3.50
C SER A 16 14.78 6.31 2.70
N ASN A 17 14.77 7.27 1.77
CA ASN A 17 13.58 7.59 0.98
C ASN A 17 13.31 6.46 -0.05
N CYS A 18 12.64 5.39 0.40
CA CYS A 18 12.25 4.22 -0.39
C CYS A 18 10.97 4.54 -1.18
N GLN A 19 11.11 5.42 -2.18
CA GLN A 19 10.00 5.90 -3.02
C GLN A 19 10.38 5.97 -4.51
N THR A 20 11.24 5.08 -5.00
CA THR A 20 11.48 4.96 -6.44
C THR A 20 10.22 4.44 -7.11
N LYS A 21 9.69 5.12 -8.12
CA LYS A 21 8.49 4.65 -8.84
C LYS A 21 8.86 3.58 -9.86
N GLU A 22 8.05 2.54 -9.95
CA GLU A 22 8.19 1.44 -10.90
C GLU A 22 6.83 1.06 -11.49
N ASP A 23 6.83 0.66 -12.76
CA ASP A 23 5.66 0.15 -13.47
C ASP A 23 5.64 -1.39 -13.37
N CYS A 24 4.57 -1.94 -12.79
CA CYS A 24 4.46 -3.34 -12.41
C CYS A 24 4.08 -4.29 -13.56
N LYS A 25 3.79 -3.77 -14.75
CA LYS A 25 3.36 -4.53 -15.94
C LYS A 25 2.19 -5.50 -15.63
N ASP A 26 2.52 -6.78 -15.42
CA ASP A 26 1.55 -7.87 -15.19
C ASP A 26 1.27 -8.12 -13.70
N GLU A 27 2.06 -7.51 -12.81
CA GLU A 27 1.90 -7.68 -11.36
C GLU A 27 0.77 -6.81 -10.81
N LYS A 28 0.05 -7.39 -9.85
CA LYS A 28 -1.25 -6.87 -9.38
C LYS A 28 -1.19 -6.22 -8.00
N PHE A 29 -0.05 -6.34 -7.32
CA PHE A 29 0.09 -5.86 -5.95
C PHE A 29 1.39 -5.09 -5.77
N CYS A 30 1.30 -3.98 -5.04
CA CYS A 30 2.43 -3.37 -4.39
C CYS A 30 2.69 -4.07 -3.05
N LYS A 31 3.90 -4.57 -2.87
CA LYS A 31 4.36 -5.22 -1.65
C LYS A 31 5.28 -4.30 -0.86
N THR A 32 5.13 -4.31 0.45
CA THR A 32 6.05 -3.68 1.40
C THR A 32 6.43 -4.69 2.46
N GLU A 33 7.72 -4.90 2.63
CA GLU A 33 8.29 -5.74 3.67
C GLU A 33 9.15 -4.88 4.58
N VAL A 34 8.89 -4.93 5.88
CA VAL A 34 9.67 -4.26 6.90
C VAL A 34 10.14 -5.27 7.93
N ILE A 35 11.46 -5.33 8.12
CA ILE A 35 12.11 -6.15 9.14
C ILE A 35 12.69 -5.20 10.17
N LYS A 36 12.14 -5.22 11.38
CA LYS A 36 12.61 -4.44 12.53
C LYS A 36 13.51 -5.33 13.37
N ILE A 37 14.79 -5.01 13.46
CA ILE A 37 15.72 -5.72 14.36
C ILE A 37 15.73 -4.99 15.71
N ARG A 38 15.44 -5.69 16.81
CA ARG A 38 15.33 -5.06 18.14
C ARG A 38 16.67 -4.44 18.53
N GLY A 39 16.67 -3.13 18.81
CA GLY A 39 17.87 -2.39 19.22
C GLY A 39 18.84 -2.01 18.09
N PHE A 40 18.50 -2.27 16.82
CA PHE A 40 19.33 -1.97 15.66
C PHE A 40 18.59 -1.07 14.65
N PHE A 41 18.41 -1.54 13.43
CA PHE A 41 17.87 -0.80 12.30
C PHE A 41 16.67 -1.54 11.71
N ASN A 42 15.83 -0.77 11.01
CA ASN A 42 14.76 -1.32 10.19
C ASN A 42 15.28 -1.52 8.77
N ILE A 43 14.94 -2.65 8.16
CA ILE A 43 15.19 -2.95 6.75
C ILE A 43 13.85 -2.84 6.04
N ILE A 44 13.80 -2.03 4.97
CA ILE A 44 12.60 -1.82 4.16
C ILE A 44 12.88 -2.35 2.75
N ASN A 45 11.93 -3.13 2.23
CA ASN A 45 11.93 -3.62 0.86
C ASN A 45 10.54 -3.35 0.26
N LYS A 46 10.50 -2.75 -0.92
CA LYS A 46 9.27 -2.51 -1.66
C LYS A 46 9.42 -3.04 -3.08
N SER A 47 8.38 -3.68 -3.59
CA SER A 47 8.38 -4.22 -4.95
C SER A 47 6.95 -4.34 -5.47
N CYS A 48 6.82 -4.55 -6.76
CA CYS A 48 5.65 -5.16 -7.33
C CYS A 48 5.66 -6.68 -6.97
N ASP A 49 4.49 -7.32 -6.91
CA ASP A 49 4.36 -8.77 -6.74
C ASP A 49 3.06 -9.27 -7.43
N SER A 50 3.16 -10.40 -8.12
CA SER A 50 2.00 -11.12 -8.68
C SER A 50 1.06 -11.67 -7.60
N LYS A 51 1.59 -12.02 -6.42
CA LYS A 51 0.83 -12.55 -5.28
C LYS A 51 1.40 -11.99 -3.98
N CYS A 52 0.58 -11.28 -3.22
CA CYS A 52 1.01 -10.68 -1.97
C CYS A 52 0.08 -11.11 -0.82
N GLU A 53 0.67 -11.68 0.24
CA GLU A 53 -0.05 -12.08 1.45
C GLU A 53 0.43 -11.23 2.65
N PRO A 54 -0.46 -10.40 3.24
CA PRO A 54 -0.14 -9.65 4.44
C PRO A 54 0.17 -10.58 5.60
N SER A 55 1.29 -10.37 6.29
CA SER A 55 1.70 -11.21 7.42
C SER A 55 2.57 -10.44 8.39
N GLN A 56 2.47 -10.80 9.66
CA GLN A 56 3.34 -10.27 10.71
C GLN A 56 3.92 -11.44 11.51
N GLN A 57 5.23 -11.45 11.66
CA GLN A 57 5.95 -12.50 12.36
C GLN A 57 6.96 -11.88 13.34
N ASP A 58 6.83 -12.20 14.62
CA ASP A 58 7.85 -11.90 15.63
C ASP A 58 8.74 -13.13 15.79
N PHE A 59 10.06 -12.94 15.66
CA PHE A 59 11.07 -14.00 15.77
C PHE A 59 12.02 -13.76 16.95
N GLY A 60 11.58 -13.00 17.95
CA GLY A 60 12.31 -12.73 19.20
C GLY A 60 13.44 -11.71 19.05
N ALA A 61 14.31 -11.88 18.05
CA ALA A 61 15.35 -10.92 17.69
C ALA A 61 14.81 -9.72 16.89
N GLY A 62 13.58 -9.81 16.39
CA GLY A 62 12.98 -8.80 15.54
C GLY A 62 11.54 -9.12 15.13
N LEU A 63 10.98 -8.22 14.32
CA LEU A 63 9.62 -8.31 13.80
C LEU A 63 9.63 -8.09 12.29
N ARG A 64 9.04 -9.01 11.54
CA ARG A 64 8.84 -8.93 10.10
C ARG A 64 7.37 -8.61 9.81
N ASN A 65 7.12 -7.61 9.00
CA ASN A 65 5.78 -7.17 8.62
C ASN A 65 5.68 -7.03 7.09
N ILE A 66 4.73 -7.73 6.48
CA ILE A 66 4.39 -7.64 5.06
C ILE A 66 3.04 -6.94 4.93
N SER A 67 2.98 -5.93 4.06
CA SER A 67 1.75 -5.24 3.67
C SER A 67 1.59 -5.25 2.15
N CYS A 68 0.33 -5.37 1.70
CA CYS A 68 -0.05 -5.53 0.31
C CYS A 68 -1.17 -4.55 -0.05
N CYS A 69 -1.14 -3.99 -1.25
CA CYS A 69 -2.20 -3.14 -1.79
C CYS A 69 -2.16 -3.15 -3.33
N ASP A 70 -3.27 -2.80 -3.99
CA ASP A 70 -3.48 -2.99 -5.44
C ASP A 70 -3.82 -1.69 -6.20
N THR A 71 -3.48 -0.53 -5.61
CA THR A 71 -3.73 0.80 -6.21
C THR A 71 -2.43 1.54 -6.47
N ASP A 72 -2.43 2.48 -7.43
CA ASP A 72 -1.22 3.19 -7.82
C ASP A 72 -0.56 3.91 -6.63
N LEU A 73 0.74 3.66 -6.45
CA LEU A 73 1.61 4.25 -5.43
C LEU A 73 1.12 4.04 -3.99
N CYS A 74 0.30 3.01 -3.75
CA CYS A 74 -0.33 2.76 -2.45
C CYS A 74 0.66 2.38 -1.35
N ASN A 75 1.81 1.80 -1.71
CA ASN A 75 2.85 1.37 -0.78
C ASN A 75 3.78 2.52 -0.33
N VAL A 76 3.22 3.70 -0.05
CA VAL A 76 3.97 4.88 0.39
C VAL A 76 4.59 4.67 1.79
N ASN A 77 3.82 4.10 2.71
CA ASN A 77 4.26 3.90 4.09
C ASN A 77 5.08 2.62 4.25
N ALA A 78 6.12 2.68 5.07
CA ALA A 78 6.80 1.47 5.54
C ALA A 78 5.81 0.65 6.39
N ALA A 79 5.72 -0.67 6.14
CA ALA A 79 4.75 -1.59 6.75
C ALA A 79 4.57 -1.34 8.26
N GLY A 80 3.45 -0.69 8.56
CA GLY A 80 3.18 -0.05 9.85
C GLY A 80 1.92 0.82 9.85
N SER A 81 1.27 0.99 8.70
CA SER A 81 -0.06 1.59 8.63
C SER A 81 -1.03 0.55 8.10
N ALA A 82 -1.59 -0.26 9.00
CA ALA A 82 -2.89 -0.85 8.76
C ALA A 82 -3.90 0.30 8.66
N ARG A 83 -3.99 0.96 7.50
CA ARG A 83 -5.10 1.87 7.22
C ARG A 83 -6.05 1.14 6.30
N SER A 84 -7.02 0.53 6.97
CA SER A 84 -8.20 -0.10 6.41
C SER A 84 -8.79 0.71 5.25
N SER A 85 -9.25 -0.03 4.24
CA SER A 85 -9.95 0.42 3.05
C SER A 85 -10.93 1.56 3.29
N TYR A 86 -10.82 2.63 2.50
CA TYR A 86 -11.94 3.51 2.18
C TYR A 86 -11.92 3.79 0.67
N GLY A 87 -12.35 2.79 -0.09
CA GLY A 87 -12.90 3.03 -1.43
C GLY A 87 -14.18 3.85 -1.27
N VAL A 88 -14.08 5.18 -1.36
CA VAL A 88 -15.25 6.03 -1.53
C VAL A 88 -15.54 6.06 -3.02
N ALA A 89 -16.42 5.16 -3.45
CA ALA A 89 -16.98 5.16 -4.79
C ALA A 89 -17.65 6.52 -5.07
N ALA A 90 -17.28 7.11 -6.20
CA ALA A 90 -17.99 8.25 -6.78
C ALA A 90 -19.44 7.85 -7.11
N GLY A 91 -20.38 8.74 -6.81
CA GLY A 91 -21.79 8.57 -7.19
C GLY A 91 -22.55 9.88 -7.04
N ILE A 92 -22.45 10.75 -8.06
CA ILE A 92 -23.36 11.88 -8.22
C ILE A 92 -24.69 11.31 -8.71
N ALA A 93 -25.73 11.35 -7.87
CA ALA A 93 -27.11 11.20 -8.31
C ALA A 93 -27.83 12.52 -8.05
N ALA A 94 -27.92 13.32 -9.12
CA ALA A 94 -28.73 14.52 -9.16
C ALA A 94 -30.23 14.17 -9.16
N SER A 95 -31.03 15.15 -8.72
CA SER A 95 -32.44 15.39 -9.08
C SER A 95 -33.53 14.45 -8.56
N VAL A 96 -34.13 14.84 -7.43
CA VAL A 96 -35.60 14.81 -7.20
C VAL A 96 -35.96 15.86 -6.14
N LEU A 97 -36.07 17.12 -6.56
CA LEU A 97 -36.64 18.21 -5.74
C LEU A 97 -37.76 18.97 -6.49
N TRP A 98 -38.32 18.38 -7.54
CA TRP A 98 -39.42 18.95 -8.32
C TRP A 98 -40.81 18.75 -7.68
N THR A 99 -40.94 18.04 -6.56
CA THR A 99 -42.26 17.71 -5.98
C THR A 99 -42.80 18.73 -4.98
N PHE A 100 -42.03 19.75 -4.57
CA PHE A 100 -42.48 20.73 -3.57
C PHE A 100 -42.90 22.10 -4.15
N LEU A 101 -42.79 22.32 -5.47
CA LEU A 101 -43.17 23.58 -6.12
C LEU A 101 -44.55 23.54 -6.80
N SER A 102 -45.32 22.46 -6.60
CA SER A 102 -46.69 22.31 -7.10
C SER A 102 -47.66 22.10 -5.92
N ASN A 103 -47.72 23.06 -5.00
CA ASN A 103 -48.89 23.26 -4.15
C ASN A 103 -49.15 24.74 -3.92
#